data_AF-A0A239JQU7-F1
#
_entry.id   AF-A0A239JQU7-F1
#
_cell.length_a   1.000
_cell.length_b   1.000
_cell.length_c   1.000
_cell.angle_alpha   90.00
_cell.angle_beta   90.00
_cell.angle_gamma   90.00
#
_symmetry.space_group_name_H-M   'P 1'
#
loop_
_entity.id
_entity.type
_entity.pdbx_description
1 polymer ?
#
loop_
_entity_poly.entity_id
_entity_poly.type
_entity_poly.pdbx_seq_one_letter_code
_entity_poly.pdbx_strand_id
1 'polypeptide(L)'
;MTRAERARTVLRWPVRCAVLVIVLAAAGSAPTGAEPGDDTALYAYCRRAVQKTFDKYQDERGIIVFFNCERPDGTTVDPELWAPIPPARPAPIPVMTVGLAGCVTGPGRPVAGTTLTSALATSSQDEAIIYEFQPLDGGEAVGTSGSAALEFVPGDLMPGGSYRWRARVDDIAEHVNTLSYWRPDDERGWSPWCEFSVSADALDYSGLGDVSLEALNELGLRPDRTYTIKLSSRQQRLLREGSDIGRTSSRMTLTGPRWTDLLMQLATFAATTDDVADEDDSSLAKAASDARALVDTISVKLGGPPHPKL
;
A
#
# COMPACT_ATOMS: atom_id res chain seq x y z
N MET A 1 -52.15 5.39 4.95
CA MET A 1 -50.87 6.09 4.75
C MET A 1 -51.06 7.24 3.78
N THR A 2 -51.17 8.46 4.30
CA THR A 2 -51.15 9.70 3.52
C THR A 2 -49.69 10.04 3.22
N ARG A 3 -49.35 10.24 1.94
CA ARG A 3 -47.97 10.47 1.46
C ARG A 3 -47.52 11.91 1.73
N ALA A 4 -46.29 12.10 2.21
CA ALA A 4 -45.60 13.38 2.15
C ALA A 4 -44.16 13.18 1.66
N GLU A 5 -43.86 13.59 0.42
CA GLU A 5 -42.49 13.87 0.00
C GLU A 5 -42.10 15.22 0.61
N ARG A 6 -41.18 15.24 1.58
CA ARG A 6 -40.65 16.49 2.14
C ARG A 6 -39.20 16.65 1.70
N ALA A 7 -38.99 17.68 0.88
CA ALA A 7 -37.72 18.23 0.41
C ALA A 7 -37.04 17.53 -0.80
N ARG A 8 -37.04 18.25 -1.92
CA ARG A 8 -36.02 18.13 -2.97
C ARG A 8 -35.07 19.31 -2.82
N THR A 9 -33.80 19.05 -2.53
CA THR A 9 -32.76 20.08 -2.58
C THR A 9 -31.83 19.75 -3.74
N VAL A 10 -31.77 20.63 -4.73
CA VAL A 10 -30.83 20.50 -5.86
C VAL A 10 -29.64 21.41 -5.55
N LEU A 11 -28.52 20.82 -5.18
CA LEU A 11 -27.26 21.54 -5.04
C LEU A 11 -26.57 21.55 -6.41
N ARG A 12 -26.49 22.72 -7.04
CA ARG A 12 -25.74 22.90 -8.29
C ARG A 12 -24.30 23.29 -7.97
N TRP A 13 -23.36 22.41 -8.30
CA TRP A 13 -21.93 22.73 -8.30
C TRP A 13 -21.49 23.30 -9.65
N PRO A 14 -20.41 24.10 -9.71
CA PRO A 14 -20.00 24.81 -10.94
C PRO A 14 -19.48 23.91 -12.07
N VAL A 15 -19.30 22.60 -11.86
CA VAL A 15 -18.78 21.67 -12.86
C VAL A 15 -19.84 20.63 -13.19
N ARG A 16 -20.67 20.85 -14.24
CA ARG A 16 -21.60 19.92 -14.94
C ARG A 16 -22.08 18.64 -14.21
N CYS A 17 -22.31 18.72 -12.90
CA CYS A 17 -22.65 17.60 -12.05
C CYS A 17 -23.78 18.08 -11.14
N ALA A 18 -24.94 17.44 -11.24
CA ALA A 18 -26.10 17.78 -10.43
C ALA A 18 -26.23 16.74 -9.32
N VAL A 19 -26.16 17.19 -8.07
CA VAL A 19 -26.43 16.35 -6.92
C VAL A 19 -27.89 16.50 -6.54
N LEU A 20 -28.63 15.40 -6.62
CA LEU A 20 -30.03 15.32 -6.19
C LEU A 20 -30.08 14.54 -4.88
N VAL A 21 -30.37 15.22 -3.78
CA VAL A 21 -30.62 14.56 -2.49
C VAL A 21 -32.11 14.42 -2.31
N ILE A 22 -32.58 13.18 -2.14
CA ILE A 22 -33.99 12.85 -1.89
C ILE A 22 -34.09 12.20 -0.52
N VAL A 23 -34.79 12.87 0.40
CA VAL A 23 -35.12 12.32 1.72
C VAL A 23 -36.53 11.77 1.68
N LEU A 24 -36.69 10.48 1.99
CA LEU A 24 -37.97 9.79 2.05
C LEU A 24 -38.30 9.50 3.52
N ALA A 25 -39.25 10.26 4.06
CA ALA A 25 -39.76 10.05 5.41
C ALA A 25 -41.16 9.41 5.36
N ALA A 26 -41.42 8.44 6.24
CA ALA A 26 -42.78 7.93 6.45
C ALA A 26 -43.65 9.04 7.05
N ALA A 27 -44.76 9.37 6.39
CA ALA A 27 -45.76 10.29 6.94
C ALA A 27 -46.82 9.49 7.72
N GLY A 28 -46.77 9.56 9.05
CA GLY A 28 -47.79 8.95 9.91
C GLY A 28 -47.44 9.01 11.41
N SER A 29 -48.21 9.83 12.14
CA SER A 29 -48.51 9.82 13.59
C SER A 29 -47.44 9.43 14.62
N ALA A 30 -46.93 10.46 15.32
CA ALA A 30 -46.34 10.49 16.67
C ALA A 30 -45.10 9.62 16.94
N PRO A 31 -44.16 10.08 17.81
CA PRO A 31 -42.99 9.30 18.21
C PRO A 31 -43.40 8.22 19.22
N THR A 32 -44.12 7.20 18.75
CA THR A 32 -44.24 5.93 19.48
C THR A 32 -43.16 4.99 18.97
N GLY A 33 -42.47 4.32 19.90
CA GLY A 33 -41.34 3.45 19.58
C GLY A 33 -41.69 2.47 18.47
N ALA A 34 -40.88 2.46 17.41
CA ALA A 34 -41.07 1.60 16.26
C ALA A 34 -41.07 0.12 16.70
N GLU A 35 -42.12 -0.62 16.34
CA GLU A 35 -42.08 -2.08 16.47
C GLU A 35 -41.30 -2.69 15.29
N PRO A 36 -40.62 -3.84 15.47
CA PRO A 36 -39.80 -4.47 14.43
C PRO A 36 -40.50 -4.73 13.07
N GLY A 37 -41.84 -4.68 13.02
CA GLY A 37 -42.62 -4.86 11.79
C GLY A 37 -42.79 -3.61 10.91
N ASP A 38 -42.64 -2.40 11.47
CA ASP A 38 -42.87 -1.14 10.75
C ASP A 38 -41.76 -0.83 9.73
N ASP A 39 -40.55 -1.34 9.99
CA ASP A 39 -39.37 -1.17 9.13
C ASP A 39 -39.56 -1.85 7.77
N THR A 40 -40.33 -2.95 7.68
CA THR A 40 -40.54 -3.68 6.42
C THR A 40 -41.41 -2.90 5.41
N ALA A 41 -42.43 -2.19 5.89
CA ALA A 41 -43.31 -1.41 5.04
C ALA A 41 -42.65 -0.10 4.57
N LEU A 42 -41.94 0.58 5.48
CA LEU A 42 -41.10 1.74 5.16
C LEU A 42 -40.01 1.37 4.14
N TYR A 43 -39.36 0.23 4.35
CA TYR A 43 -38.39 -0.33 3.42
C TYR A 43 -38.95 -0.58 2.02
N ALA A 44 -40.09 -1.28 1.92
CA ALA A 44 -40.71 -1.58 0.63
C ALA A 44 -41.17 -0.31 -0.12
N TYR A 45 -41.44 0.78 0.60
CA TYR A 45 -41.73 2.09 0.02
C TYR A 45 -40.46 2.77 -0.48
N CYS A 46 -39.43 2.86 0.37
CA CYS A 46 -38.13 3.43 0.05
C CYS A 46 -37.50 2.80 -1.19
N ARG A 47 -37.46 1.47 -1.24
CA ARG A 47 -36.95 0.72 -2.38
C ARG A 47 -37.67 1.05 -3.69
N ARG A 48 -39.01 1.14 -3.68
CA ARG A 48 -39.79 1.49 -4.87
C ARG A 48 -39.52 2.92 -5.35
N ALA A 49 -39.31 3.86 -4.43
CA ALA A 49 -39.00 5.24 -4.76
C ALA A 49 -37.58 5.41 -5.30
N VAL A 50 -36.62 4.68 -4.75
CA VAL A 50 -35.22 4.63 -5.21
C VAL A 50 -35.15 4.04 -6.61
N GLN A 51 -35.75 2.86 -6.83
CA GLN A 51 -35.78 2.22 -8.14
C GLN A 51 -36.41 3.13 -9.20
N LYS A 52 -37.58 3.70 -8.90
CA LYS A 52 -38.27 4.63 -9.82
C LYS A 52 -37.43 5.85 -10.18
N THR A 53 -36.62 6.33 -9.24
CA THR A 53 -35.75 7.49 -9.46
C THR A 53 -34.51 7.08 -10.24
N PHE A 54 -33.92 5.92 -9.95
CA PHE A 54 -32.85 5.33 -10.73
C PHE A 54 -33.27 5.12 -12.19
N ASP A 55 -34.38 4.43 -12.44
CA ASP A 55 -34.92 4.19 -13.79
C ASP A 55 -35.14 5.48 -14.57
N LYS A 56 -35.44 6.58 -13.88
CA LYS A 56 -35.65 7.90 -14.49
C LYS A 56 -34.34 8.58 -14.91
N TYR A 57 -33.27 8.41 -14.11
CA TYR A 57 -32.02 9.16 -14.26
C TYR A 57 -30.84 8.32 -14.75
N GLN A 58 -31.03 7.01 -14.97
CA GLN A 58 -29.96 6.08 -15.42
C GLN A 58 -29.29 6.49 -16.74
N ASP A 59 -30.02 7.16 -17.64
CA ASP A 59 -29.50 7.60 -18.94
C ASP A 59 -28.95 9.05 -18.90
N GLU A 60 -29.09 9.75 -17.77
CA GLU A 60 -28.64 11.14 -17.60
C GLU A 60 -27.20 11.20 -17.07
N ARG A 61 -26.24 11.46 -17.96
CA ARG A 61 -24.82 11.62 -17.57
C ARG A 61 -24.63 12.82 -16.63
N GLY A 62 -23.92 12.60 -15.53
CA GLY A 62 -23.53 13.66 -14.58
C GLY A 62 -24.55 13.95 -13.49
N ILE A 63 -25.50 13.04 -13.24
CA ILE A 63 -26.41 13.13 -12.09
C ILE A 63 -25.99 12.13 -11.03
N ILE A 64 -25.79 12.63 -9.80
CA ILE A 64 -25.54 11.82 -8.62
C ILE A 64 -26.79 11.93 -7.73
N VAL A 65 -27.44 10.81 -7.44
CA VAL A 65 -28.64 10.77 -6.59
C VAL A 65 -28.31 10.14 -5.25
N PHE A 66 -28.50 10.89 -4.18
CA PHE A 66 -28.39 10.40 -2.80
C PHE A 66 -29.78 10.16 -2.22
N PHE A 67 -29.96 9.01 -1.57
CA PHE A 67 -31.20 8.68 -0.90
C PHE A 67 -30.95 8.47 0.59
N ASN A 68 -31.71 9.18 1.41
CA ASN A 68 -31.81 8.89 2.83
C ASN A 68 -33.25 8.46 3.11
N CYS A 69 -33.41 7.26 3.68
CA CYS A 69 -34.67 6.86 4.25
C CYS A 69 -34.63 7.06 5.75
N GLU A 70 -35.55 7.89 6.22
CA GLU A 70 -35.62 8.27 7.62
C GLU A 70 -36.92 7.76 8.22
N ARG A 71 -36.82 7.21 9.42
CA ARG A 71 -37.97 6.95 10.27
C ARG A 71 -38.61 8.29 10.69
N PRO A 72 -39.88 8.28 11.15
CA PRO A 72 -40.54 9.50 11.63
C PRO A 72 -39.82 10.21 12.79
N ASP A 73 -38.97 9.49 13.54
CA ASP A 73 -38.14 10.03 14.63
C ASP A 73 -36.82 10.67 14.16
N GLY A 74 -36.56 10.69 12.84
CA GLY A 74 -35.35 11.25 12.24
C GLY A 74 -34.16 10.29 12.19
N THR A 75 -34.31 9.04 12.65
CA THR A 75 -33.26 8.03 12.51
C THR A 75 -33.21 7.48 11.09
N THR A 76 -32.01 7.30 10.55
CA THR A 76 -31.82 6.70 9.23
C THR A 76 -32.06 5.19 9.31
N VAL A 77 -32.85 4.65 8.37
CA VAL A 77 -33.04 3.21 8.19
C VAL A 77 -31.79 2.61 7.57
N ASP A 78 -31.27 1.55 8.18
CA ASP A 78 -30.03 0.90 7.75
C ASP A 78 -30.09 0.49 6.25
N PRO A 79 -29.18 1.00 5.41
CA PRO A 79 -29.10 0.66 4.00
C PRO A 79 -28.77 -0.83 3.73
N GLU A 80 -28.32 -1.61 4.71
CA GLU A 80 -28.10 -3.06 4.55
C GLU A 80 -29.33 -3.82 4.06
N LEU A 81 -30.53 -3.34 4.40
CA LEU A 81 -31.78 -3.96 3.97
C LEU A 81 -32.01 -3.81 2.45
N TRP A 82 -31.29 -2.92 1.76
CA TRP A 82 -31.55 -2.51 0.36
C TRP A 82 -30.98 -3.47 -0.68
N ALA A 83 -30.15 -4.43 -0.30
CA ALA A 83 -29.65 -5.45 -1.22
C ALA A 83 -30.70 -6.57 -1.41
N PRO A 84 -31.24 -6.78 -2.63
CA PRO A 84 -32.24 -7.82 -2.88
C PRO A 84 -31.67 -9.25 -2.95
N ILE A 85 -30.34 -9.37 -2.91
CA ILE A 85 -29.61 -10.63 -3.01
C ILE A 85 -28.40 -10.45 -2.08
N PRO A 86 -28.12 -11.36 -1.13
CA PRO A 86 -26.82 -11.34 -0.48
C PRO A 86 -25.78 -11.43 -1.60
N PRO A 87 -24.84 -10.48 -1.74
CA PRO A 87 -23.82 -10.56 -2.78
C PRO A 87 -23.28 -11.99 -2.78
N ALA A 88 -23.22 -12.61 -3.97
CA ALA A 88 -22.66 -13.94 -4.11
C ALA A 88 -21.34 -13.92 -3.36
N ARG A 89 -21.26 -14.67 -2.24
CA ARG A 89 -20.11 -14.58 -1.35
C ARG A 89 -18.89 -14.85 -2.22
N PRO A 90 -17.87 -13.97 -2.20
CA PRO A 90 -16.60 -14.30 -2.82
C PRO A 90 -16.20 -15.67 -2.29
N ALA A 91 -15.79 -16.57 -3.18
CA ALA A 91 -15.25 -17.84 -2.74
C ALA A 91 -14.10 -17.53 -1.77
N PRO A 92 -13.96 -18.28 -0.65
CA PRO A 92 -12.86 -18.06 0.26
C PRO A 92 -11.56 -18.13 -0.54
N ILE A 93 -10.81 -17.04 -0.53
CA ILE A 93 -9.56 -16.96 -1.27
C ILE A 93 -8.56 -17.91 -0.60
N PRO A 94 -8.00 -18.90 -1.31
CA PRO A 94 -6.82 -19.62 -0.84
C PRO A 94 -5.70 -18.64 -0.54
N VAL A 95 -5.19 -18.73 0.68
CA VAL A 95 -4.15 -17.87 1.21
C VAL A 95 -2.86 -18.68 1.34
N MET A 96 -1.74 -18.12 0.87
CA MET A 96 -0.39 -18.61 1.14
C MET A 96 0.42 -17.56 1.89
N THR A 97 1.07 -17.97 2.97
CA THR A 97 1.92 -17.11 3.78
C THR A 97 3.33 -17.67 3.79
N VAL A 98 4.31 -16.94 3.24
CA VAL A 98 5.73 -17.39 3.20
C VAL A 98 5.88 -18.77 2.52
N GLY A 99 5.16 -18.99 1.41
CA GLY A 99 5.19 -20.26 0.67
C GLY A 99 4.51 -21.45 1.35
N LEU A 100 3.89 -21.26 2.53
CA LEU A 100 3.07 -22.27 3.18
C LEU A 100 1.60 -22.08 2.81
N ALA A 101 0.97 -23.15 2.34
CA ALA A 101 -0.45 -23.15 2.01
C ALA A 101 -1.31 -23.10 3.28
N GLY A 102 -2.27 -22.18 3.30
CA GLY A 102 -3.26 -22.04 4.36
C GLY A 102 -3.15 -20.75 5.16
N CYS A 103 -4.24 -20.44 5.86
CA CYS A 103 -4.37 -19.33 6.79
C CYS A 103 -4.22 -19.87 8.21
N VAL A 104 -3.18 -19.44 8.93
CA VAL A 104 -2.91 -19.88 10.32
C VAL A 104 -2.96 -18.67 11.23
N THR A 105 -3.59 -18.83 12.40
CA THR A 105 -3.63 -17.83 13.48
C THR A 105 -3.06 -18.41 14.77
N GLY A 106 -2.56 -17.55 15.65
CA GLY A 106 -2.09 -17.93 16.98
C GLY A 106 -0.67 -18.54 16.99
N PRO A 107 -0.37 -19.41 17.98
CA PRO A 107 1.00 -19.91 18.21
C PRO A 107 1.60 -20.77 17.09
N GLY A 108 0.78 -21.31 16.18
CA GLY A 108 1.22 -22.13 15.05
C GLY A 108 1.54 -21.34 13.79
N ARG A 109 1.48 -20.00 13.84
CA ARG A 109 1.68 -19.15 12.66
C ARG A 109 3.08 -19.31 12.05
N PRO A 110 3.20 -19.23 10.72
CA PRO A 110 4.48 -19.35 10.02
C PRO A 110 5.49 -18.27 10.44
N VAL A 111 6.78 -18.62 10.36
CA VAL A 111 7.90 -17.72 10.67
C VAL A 111 8.70 -17.46 9.40
N ALA A 112 8.73 -16.22 8.94
CA ALA A 112 9.56 -15.76 7.84
C ALA A 112 11.02 -15.60 8.29
N GLY A 113 11.97 -16.12 7.51
CA GLY A 113 13.41 -15.94 7.75
C GLY A 113 13.96 -14.60 7.27
N THR A 114 13.13 -13.72 6.70
CA THR A 114 13.51 -12.45 6.08
C THR A 114 12.37 -11.44 6.22
N THR A 115 12.69 -10.14 6.28
CA THR A 115 11.68 -9.07 6.23
C THR A 115 11.25 -8.74 4.78
N LEU A 116 11.91 -9.32 3.77
CA LEU A 116 11.50 -9.24 2.36
C LEU A 116 10.77 -10.51 1.98
N THR A 117 9.47 -10.52 2.26
CA THR A 117 8.59 -11.66 1.98
C THR A 117 7.34 -11.17 1.25
N SER A 118 6.47 -12.10 0.89
CA SER A 118 5.16 -11.79 0.35
C SER A 118 4.07 -12.69 0.95
N ALA A 119 2.85 -12.20 0.82
CA ALA A 119 1.61 -12.93 1.08
C ALA A 119 0.82 -13.02 -0.23
N LEU A 120 0.22 -14.17 -0.51
CA LEU A 120 -0.49 -14.40 -1.76
C LEU A 120 -1.92 -14.86 -1.50
N ALA A 121 -2.84 -14.28 -2.25
CA ALA A 121 -4.24 -14.65 -2.33
C ALA A 121 -4.58 -14.98 -3.78
N THR A 122 -5.39 -16.02 -4.03
CA THR A 122 -5.84 -16.40 -5.38
C THR A 122 -7.33 -16.12 -5.59
N SER A 123 -7.68 -15.39 -6.64
CA SER A 123 -9.06 -15.11 -7.07
C SER A 123 -9.42 -15.88 -8.35
N SER A 124 -10.66 -15.73 -8.83
CA SER A 124 -11.03 -16.15 -10.19
C SER A 124 -10.19 -15.38 -11.22
N GLN A 125 -9.98 -15.94 -12.42
CA GLN A 125 -9.23 -15.24 -13.47
C GLN A 125 -9.84 -13.85 -13.74
N ASP A 126 -8.98 -12.84 -13.84
CA ASP A 126 -9.26 -11.42 -14.13
C ASP A 126 -9.84 -10.55 -12.98
N GLU A 127 -9.83 -11.05 -11.74
CA GLU A 127 -10.24 -10.28 -10.56
C GLU A 127 -9.03 -9.65 -9.84
N ALA A 128 -9.06 -8.34 -9.61
CA ALA A 128 -8.07 -7.67 -8.77
C ALA A 128 -8.28 -8.04 -7.30
N ILE A 129 -7.22 -7.96 -6.50
CA ILE A 129 -7.25 -8.28 -5.06
C ILE A 129 -6.80 -7.05 -4.27
N ILE A 130 -7.56 -6.76 -3.22
CA ILE A 130 -7.20 -5.79 -2.18
C ILE A 130 -6.66 -6.57 -1.00
N TYR A 131 -5.52 -6.14 -0.48
CA TYR A 131 -4.92 -6.65 0.73
C TYR A 131 -4.98 -5.61 1.83
N GLU A 132 -5.07 -6.10 3.06
CA GLU A 132 -4.90 -5.32 4.27
C GLU A 132 -3.88 -6.03 5.15
N PHE A 133 -2.93 -5.28 5.72
CA PHE A 133 -1.93 -5.81 6.64
C PHE A 133 -1.79 -4.92 7.87
N GLN A 134 -1.43 -5.54 9.01
CA GLN A 134 -1.30 -4.83 10.27
C GLN A 134 -0.32 -5.56 11.23
N PRO A 135 0.49 -4.82 12.01
CA PRO A 135 1.24 -5.37 13.14
C PRO A 135 0.30 -5.89 14.25
N LEU A 136 0.64 -7.03 14.88
CA LEU A 136 -0.16 -7.61 15.98
C LEU A 136 0.03 -6.89 17.32
N ASP A 137 1.16 -6.23 17.51
CA ASP A 137 1.49 -5.42 18.69
C ASP A 137 0.80 -4.04 18.70
N GLY A 138 0.09 -3.71 17.62
CA GLY A 138 -0.69 -2.48 17.47
C GLY A 138 -0.14 -1.61 16.34
N GLY A 139 -1.04 -0.94 15.64
CA GLY A 139 -0.73 -0.10 14.49
C GLY A 139 -1.98 0.13 13.65
N GLU A 140 -1.96 1.11 12.75
CA GLU A 140 -3.03 1.23 11.75
C GLU A 140 -2.85 0.14 10.68
N ALA A 141 -3.97 -0.35 10.16
CA ALA A 141 -3.93 -1.29 9.05
C ALA A 141 -3.62 -0.53 7.76
N VAL A 142 -2.72 -1.09 6.96
CA VAL A 142 -2.32 -0.52 5.68
C VAL A 142 -2.92 -1.36 4.57
N GLY A 143 -3.62 -0.70 3.65
CA GLY A 143 -4.27 -1.32 2.50
C GLY A 143 -3.47 -1.14 1.21
N THR A 144 -3.44 -2.16 0.37
CA THR A 144 -2.92 -2.08 -1.01
C THR A 144 -3.85 -2.83 -1.97
N SER A 145 -3.91 -2.41 -3.23
CA SER A 145 -4.86 -2.94 -4.23
C SER A 145 -4.19 -3.18 -5.58
N GLY A 146 -4.68 -4.18 -6.33
CA GLY A 146 -4.36 -4.36 -7.74
C GLY A 146 -3.13 -5.22 -8.03
N SER A 147 -2.64 -5.98 -7.05
CA SER A 147 -1.52 -6.92 -7.23
C SER A 147 -1.96 -8.36 -6.94
N ALA A 148 -1.31 -9.34 -7.58
CA ALA A 148 -1.56 -10.76 -7.32
C ALA A 148 -0.97 -11.23 -5.97
N ALA A 149 -0.07 -10.44 -5.40
CA ALA A 149 0.56 -10.68 -4.11
C ALA A 149 0.68 -9.36 -3.33
N LEU A 150 0.62 -9.45 -2.00
CA LEU A 150 1.09 -8.43 -1.08
C LEU A 150 2.59 -8.62 -0.90
N GLU A 151 3.38 -7.78 -1.57
CA GLU A 151 4.83 -7.74 -1.40
C GLU A 151 5.21 -6.74 -0.32
N PHE A 152 6.07 -7.15 0.62
CA PHE A 152 6.56 -6.27 1.67
C PHE A 152 7.87 -5.63 1.24
N VAL A 153 7.92 -4.30 1.27
CA VAL A 153 9.11 -3.52 0.91
C VAL A 153 9.98 -3.28 2.16
N PRO A 154 11.25 -2.88 1.98
CA PRO A 154 12.12 -2.51 3.11
C PRO A 154 11.44 -1.51 4.05
N GLY A 155 11.32 -1.88 5.33
CA GLY A 155 10.70 -1.05 6.37
C GLY A 155 9.28 -1.46 6.76
N ASP A 156 8.56 -2.21 5.92
CA ASP A 156 7.21 -2.69 6.27
C ASP A 156 7.23 -3.71 7.42
N LEU A 157 8.28 -4.54 7.43
CA LEU A 157 8.46 -5.64 8.37
C LEU A 157 9.76 -5.46 9.15
N MET A 158 9.75 -5.87 10.42
CA MET A 158 10.88 -5.81 11.34
C MET A 158 11.21 -7.21 11.87
N PRO A 159 12.49 -7.54 12.13
CA PRO A 159 12.86 -8.79 12.79
C PRO A 159 12.18 -8.93 14.15
N GLY A 160 11.68 -10.13 14.44
CA GLY A 160 10.91 -10.43 15.66
C GLY A 160 9.48 -9.90 15.66
N GLY A 161 9.09 -9.12 14.64
CA GLY A 161 7.73 -8.61 14.49
C GLY A 161 6.72 -9.72 14.22
N SER A 162 5.46 -9.48 14.60
CA SER A 162 4.35 -10.36 14.26
C SER A 162 3.24 -9.56 13.59
N TYR A 163 2.67 -10.12 12.54
CA TYR A 163 1.80 -9.41 11.61
C TYR A 163 0.57 -10.25 11.29
N ARG A 164 -0.49 -9.57 10.90
CA ARG A 164 -1.66 -10.18 10.30
C ARG A 164 -1.97 -9.53 8.97
N TRP A 165 -2.55 -10.30 8.08
CA TRP A 165 -3.03 -9.81 6.80
C TRP A 165 -4.31 -10.52 6.39
N ARG A 166 -5.06 -9.90 5.49
CA ARG A 166 -6.26 -10.45 4.87
C ARG A 166 -6.41 -9.90 3.46
N ALA A 167 -7.24 -10.56 2.65
CA ALA A 167 -7.47 -10.17 1.27
C ALA A 167 -8.96 -10.19 0.94
N ARG A 168 -9.39 -9.33 0.02
CA ARG A 168 -10.71 -9.37 -0.62
C ARG A 168 -10.57 -9.17 -2.12
N VAL A 169 -11.49 -9.72 -2.89
CA VAL A 169 -11.59 -9.40 -4.32
C VAL A 169 -12.01 -7.94 -4.47
N ASP A 170 -11.30 -7.20 -5.32
CA ASP A 170 -11.70 -5.88 -5.80
C ASP A 170 -12.71 -6.07 -6.93
N ASP A 171 -13.99 -5.86 -6.64
CA ASP A 171 -15.00 -5.84 -7.69
C ASP A 171 -14.93 -4.49 -8.42
N ILE A 172 -13.99 -4.40 -9.36
CA ILE A 172 -13.83 -3.24 -10.24
C ILE A 172 -15.12 -3.01 -11.05
N ALA A 173 -15.94 -4.05 -11.29
CA ALA A 173 -17.21 -3.90 -12.01
C ALA A 173 -18.29 -3.15 -11.18
N GLU A 174 -18.22 -3.18 -9.84
CA GLU A 174 -19.07 -2.34 -8.98
C GLU A 174 -18.69 -0.85 -9.03
N HIS A 175 -17.44 -0.51 -9.33
CA HIS A 175 -16.94 0.87 -9.32
C HIS A 175 -17.28 1.69 -10.57
N VAL A 176 -17.57 1.05 -11.71
CA VAL A 176 -17.75 1.79 -12.97
C VAL A 176 -19.17 2.35 -13.15
N ASN A 177 -20.18 1.88 -12.40
CA ASN A 177 -21.57 2.30 -12.61
C ASN A 177 -22.44 2.45 -11.34
N THR A 178 -21.87 2.38 -10.14
CA THR A 178 -22.69 2.41 -8.91
C THR A 178 -22.09 3.32 -7.87
N LEU A 179 -22.95 4.19 -7.33
CA LEU A 179 -22.74 5.04 -6.16
C LEU A 179 -21.83 4.35 -5.13
N SER A 180 -20.59 4.82 -5.01
CA SER A 180 -19.64 4.35 -4.00
C SER A 180 -20.08 4.86 -2.63
N TYR A 181 -21.01 4.15 -2.00
CA TYR A 181 -21.26 4.26 -0.58
C TYR A 181 -20.14 3.49 0.13
N TRP A 182 -19.38 4.19 0.97
CA TRP A 182 -18.59 3.53 2.02
C TRP A 182 -19.57 2.79 2.93
N ARG A 183 -19.71 1.47 2.74
CA ARG A 183 -20.59 0.65 3.56
C ARG A 183 -19.97 0.58 4.97
N PRO A 184 -20.76 0.79 6.04
CA PRO A 184 -20.30 0.56 7.41
C PRO A 184 -19.89 -0.89 7.70
N ASP A 185 -20.23 -1.82 6.80
CA ASP A 185 -19.91 -3.25 6.85
C ASP A 185 -18.79 -3.63 5.87
N ASP A 186 -17.70 -2.85 5.90
CA ASP A 186 -16.46 -3.08 5.13
C ASP A 186 -15.81 -4.45 5.40
N GLU A 187 -16.26 -5.19 6.42
CA GLU A 187 -15.85 -6.56 6.77
C GLU A 187 -16.42 -7.64 5.82
N ARG A 188 -17.53 -7.38 5.11
CA ARG A 188 -18.15 -8.36 4.21
C ARG A 188 -17.34 -8.50 2.92
N GLY A 189 -16.59 -9.60 2.80
CA GLY A 189 -15.82 -9.95 1.60
C GLY A 189 -14.33 -10.14 1.86
N TRP A 190 -13.85 -9.73 3.03
CA TRP A 190 -12.51 -10.09 3.47
C TRP A 190 -12.39 -11.55 3.83
N SER A 191 -11.23 -12.13 3.52
CA SER A 191 -10.79 -13.38 4.11
C SER A 191 -10.68 -13.23 5.64
N PRO A 192 -10.71 -14.34 6.40
CA PRO A 192 -10.21 -14.33 7.76
C PRO A 192 -8.79 -13.73 7.82
N TRP A 193 -8.44 -13.15 8.96
CA TRP A 193 -7.07 -12.73 9.23
C TRP A 193 -6.15 -13.94 9.28
N CYS A 194 -5.04 -13.85 8.58
CA CYS A 194 -3.93 -14.81 8.62
C CYS A 194 -2.74 -14.14 9.28
N GLU A 195 -2.01 -14.87 10.11
CA GLU A 195 -0.90 -14.34 10.88
C GLU A 195 0.43 -14.92 10.42
N PHE A 196 1.51 -14.16 10.61
CA PHE A 196 2.88 -14.66 10.53
C PHE A 196 3.78 -13.88 11.48
N SER A 197 4.97 -14.41 11.73
CA SER A 197 6.04 -13.70 12.41
C SER A 197 7.26 -13.61 11.53
N VAL A 198 8.10 -12.62 11.78
CA VAL A 198 9.45 -12.56 11.23
C VAL A 198 10.41 -13.05 12.30
N SER A 199 11.36 -13.91 11.92
CA SER A 199 12.40 -14.38 12.84
C SER A 199 13.12 -13.18 13.47
N ALA A 200 13.48 -13.29 14.75
CA ALA A 200 14.34 -12.29 15.40
C ALA A 200 15.73 -12.22 14.77
N ASP A 201 16.16 -13.32 14.12
CA ASP A 201 17.43 -13.41 13.40
C ASP A 201 17.31 -13.04 11.90
N ALA A 202 16.13 -12.59 11.46
CA ALA A 202 15.93 -12.15 10.09
C ALA A 202 16.78 -10.90 9.78
N LEU A 203 17.19 -10.78 8.52
CA LEU A 203 17.89 -9.58 8.05
C LEU A 203 16.95 -8.38 8.13
N ASP A 204 17.41 -7.31 8.79
CA ASP A 204 16.71 -6.04 8.86
C ASP A 204 17.04 -5.18 7.63
N TYR A 205 16.04 -4.94 6.79
CA TYR A 205 16.16 -4.06 5.63
C TYR A 205 15.58 -2.66 5.87
N SER A 206 15.05 -2.34 7.05
CA SER A 206 14.45 -1.03 7.34
C SER A 206 15.42 0.15 7.17
N GLY A 207 16.72 -0.08 7.39
CA GLY A 207 17.77 0.92 7.22
C GLY A 207 18.26 1.13 5.79
N LEU A 208 17.61 0.52 4.79
CA LEU A 208 18.07 0.55 3.40
C LEU A 208 17.90 1.93 2.75
N GLY A 209 16.83 2.67 3.08
CA GLY A 209 16.52 3.96 2.45
C GLY A 209 16.30 3.82 0.94
N ASP A 210 16.87 4.73 0.16
CA ASP A 210 16.76 4.74 -1.31
C ASP A 210 17.73 3.76 -2.01
N VAL A 211 18.54 3.03 -1.25
CA VAL A 211 19.51 2.08 -1.80
C VAL A 211 18.78 0.83 -2.29
N SER A 212 19.11 0.33 -3.49
CA SER A 212 18.51 -0.92 -3.96
C SER A 212 19.15 -2.15 -3.29
N LEU A 213 18.34 -3.19 -3.06
CA LEU A 213 18.84 -4.49 -2.58
C LEU A 213 19.88 -5.08 -3.55
N GLU A 214 19.65 -4.88 -4.85
CA GLU A 214 20.54 -5.33 -5.92
C GLU A 214 21.93 -4.71 -5.79
N ALA A 215 22.03 -3.41 -5.51
CA ALA A 215 23.31 -2.73 -5.30
C ALA A 215 24.03 -3.24 -4.04
N LEU A 216 23.32 -3.54 -2.95
CA LEU A 216 23.92 -4.20 -1.78
C LEU A 216 24.48 -5.57 -2.13
N ASN A 217 23.70 -6.39 -2.83
CA ASN A 217 24.08 -7.74 -3.22
C ASN A 217 25.28 -7.75 -4.17
N GLU A 218 25.30 -6.83 -5.14
CA GLU A 218 26.42 -6.63 -6.06
C GLU A 218 27.71 -6.31 -5.30
N LEU A 219 27.63 -5.50 -4.24
CA LEU A 219 28.77 -5.15 -3.39
C LEU A 219 29.10 -6.20 -2.31
N GLY A 220 28.32 -7.29 -2.21
CA GLY A 220 28.47 -8.30 -1.16
C GLY A 220 28.20 -7.76 0.26
N LEU A 221 27.41 -6.70 0.35
CA LEU A 221 27.10 -6.00 1.60
C LEU A 221 25.79 -6.50 2.19
N ARG A 222 25.77 -6.63 3.51
CA ARG A 222 24.56 -6.89 4.29
C ARG A 222 24.04 -5.59 4.91
N PRO A 223 22.71 -5.36 4.92
CA PRO A 223 22.12 -4.13 5.43
C PRO A 223 22.34 -3.94 6.93
N ASP A 224 22.30 -5.04 7.69
CA ASP A 224 22.41 -5.11 9.14
C ASP A 224 23.86 -5.07 9.66
N ARG A 225 24.84 -5.14 8.75
CA ARG A 225 26.26 -5.23 9.12
C ARG A 225 26.96 -3.89 9.00
N THR A 226 27.83 -3.63 9.98
CA THR A 226 28.78 -2.52 9.93
C THR A 226 30.13 -3.00 9.39
N TYR A 227 30.71 -2.23 8.48
CA TYR A 227 31.96 -2.52 7.83
C TYR A 227 32.97 -1.43 8.13
N THR A 228 34.18 -1.85 8.50
CA THR A 228 35.31 -0.96 8.75
C THR A 228 36.33 -1.09 7.64
N ILE A 229 36.63 0.00 6.94
CA ILE A 229 37.72 0.03 5.96
C ILE A 229 38.76 1.09 6.32
N LYS A 230 40.01 0.86 5.89
CA LYS A 230 41.08 1.85 5.96
C LYS A 230 41.30 2.50 4.61
N LEU A 231 41.27 3.84 4.58
CA LEU A 231 41.49 4.65 3.39
C LEU A 231 42.75 5.50 3.54
N SER A 232 43.55 5.57 2.47
CA SER A 232 44.68 6.50 2.42
C SER A 232 44.20 7.95 2.37
N SER A 233 45.08 8.91 2.68
CA SER A 233 44.73 10.34 2.63
C SER A 233 44.28 10.79 1.23
N ARG A 234 44.84 10.18 0.17
CA ARG A 234 44.41 10.43 -1.22
C ARG A 234 42.99 9.91 -1.46
N GLN A 235 42.69 8.69 -1.04
CA GLN A 235 41.36 8.08 -1.18
C GLN A 235 40.30 8.85 -0.38
N GLN A 236 40.63 9.29 0.84
CA GLN A 236 39.73 10.12 1.64
C GLN A 236 39.44 11.46 0.98
N ARG A 237 40.44 12.09 0.34
CA ARG A 237 40.24 13.34 -0.38
C ARG A 237 39.30 13.13 -1.56
N LEU A 238 39.56 12.12 -2.38
CA LEU A 238 38.73 11.79 -3.53
C LEU A 238 37.29 11.42 -3.13
N LEU A 239 37.13 10.67 -2.05
CA LEU A 239 35.81 10.37 -1.49
C LEU A 239 35.03 11.65 -1.13
N ARG A 240 35.68 12.65 -0.51
CA ARG A 240 35.04 13.94 -0.19
C ARG A 240 34.79 14.82 -1.42
N GLU A 241 35.57 14.65 -2.48
CA GLU A 241 35.39 15.42 -3.73
C GLU A 241 34.18 14.89 -4.53
N GLY A 242 33.96 13.57 -4.53
CA GLY A 242 32.91 12.92 -5.30
C GLY A 242 31.70 12.40 -4.51
N SER A 243 31.53 12.81 -3.25
CA SER A 243 30.35 12.46 -2.45
C SER A 243 30.04 13.52 -1.41
N ASP A 244 28.82 13.49 -0.88
CA ASP A 244 28.37 14.41 0.17
C ASP A 244 28.84 14.01 1.57
N ILE A 245 29.85 13.14 1.67
CA ILE A 245 30.39 12.76 2.96
C ILE A 245 31.09 13.94 3.62
N GLY A 246 30.74 14.20 4.87
CA GLY A 246 31.38 15.24 5.67
C GLY A 246 32.83 14.88 6.05
N ARG A 247 33.16 14.99 7.34
CA ARG A 247 34.51 14.67 7.79
C ARG A 247 34.78 13.18 7.66
N THR A 248 35.77 12.81 6.85
CA THR A 248 36.29 11.45 6.77
C THR A 248 37.46 11.25 7.73
N SER A 249 37.74 9.99 8.08
CA SER A 249 38.93 9.59 8.84
C SER A 249 39.67 8.49 8.10
N SER A 250 40.88 8.14 8.56
CA SER A 250 41.65 7.02 8.00
C SER A 250 41.00 5.65 8.22
N ARG A 251 40.07 5.56 9.17
CA ARG A 251 39.32 4.35 9.49
C ARG A 251 37.84 4.68 9.52
N MET A 252 37.15 4.36 8.45
CA MET A 252 35.71 4.62 8.31
C MET A 252 34.92 3.38 8.66
N THR A 253 33.87 3.56 9.46
CA THR A 253 33.01 2.50 9.95
C THR A 253 31.58 2.90 9.61
N LEU A 254 30.97 2.24 8.63
CA LEU A 254 29.63 2.54 8.13
C LEU A 254 28.82 1.25 7.98
N THR A 255 27.49 1.36 8.00
CA THR A 255 26.59 0.26 7.67
C THR A 255 26.66 -0.08 6.18
N GLY A 256 26.18 -1.27 5.81
CA GLY A 256 26.06 -1.69 4.41
C GLY A 256 25.38 -0.63 3.52
N PRO A 257 24.18 -0.13 3.86
CA PRO A 257 23.47 0.84 3.02
C PRO A 257 24.24 2.15 2.87
N ARG A 258 24.93 2.61 3.93
CA ARG A 258 25.76 3.81 3.87
C ARG A 258 27.02 3.63 3.01
N TRP A 259 27.59 2.42 2.98
CA TRP A 259 28.67 2.14 2.02
C TRP A 259 28.16 2.13 0.59
N THR A 260 27.01 1.50 0.31
CA THR A 260 26.44 1.48 -1.04
C THR A 260 26.09 2.86 -1.54
N ASP A 261 25.43 3.69 -0.73
CA ASP A 261 25.11 5.09 -1.06
C ASP A 261 26.36 5.88 -1.46
N LEU A 262 27.44 5.80 -0.67
CA LEU A 262 28.70 6.48 -0.99
C LEU A 262 29.36 5.98 -2.28
N LEU A 263 29.28 4.67 -2.55
CA LEU A 263 29.83 4.10 -3.77
C LEU A 263 29.02 4.49 -4.99
N MET A 264 27.69 4.58 -4.86
CA MET A 264 26.83 5.11 -5.91
C MET A 264 27.14 6.58 -6.20
N GLN A 265 27.27 7.43 -5.17
CA GLN A 265 27.65 8.84 -5.35
C GLN A 265 29.00 8.98 -6.08
N LEU A 266 30.00 8.19 -5.70
CA LEU A 266 31.30 8.17 -6.37
C LEU A 266 31.22 7.69 -7.83
N ALA A 267 30.41 6.67 -8.11
CA ALA A 267 30.20 6.16 -9.46
C ALA A 267 29.47 7.21 -10.33
N THR A 268 28.45 7.88 -9.79
CA THR A 268 27.76 8.99 -10.45
C THR A 268 28.72 10.15 -10.70
N PHE A 269 29.55 10.53 -9.71
CA PHE A 269 30.58 11.55 -9.88
C PHE A 269 31.54 11.20 -11.03
N ALA A 270 32.00 9.94 -11.11
CA ALA A 270 32.86 9.50 -12.20
C ALA A 270 32.17 9.61 -13.56
N ALA A 271 30.92 9.15 -13.68
CA ALA A 271 30.14 9.23 -14.91
C ALA A 271 29.92 10.69 -15.37
N THR A 272 29.48 11.57 -14.46
CA THR A 272 29.30 12.99 -14.77
C THR A 272 30.62 13.67 -15.15
N THR A 273 31.72 13.29 -14.50
CA THR A 273 33.04 13.86 -14.81
C THR A 273 33.53 13.43 -16.19
N ASP A 274 33.27 12.17 -16.59
CA ASP A 274 33.55 11.68 -17.95
C ASP A 274 32.74 12.43 -19.01
N ASP A 275 31.43 12.59 -18.79
CA ASP A 275 30.55 13.30 -19.72
C ASP A 275 31.02 14.74 -19.98
N VAL A 276 31.65 15.37 -18.98
CA VAL A 276 32.23 16.73 -19.09
C VAL A 276 33.65 16.70 -19.66
N ALA A 277 34.41 15.62 -19.41
CA ALA A 277 35.80 15.50 -19.88
C ALA A 277 35.91 15.37 -21.41
N ASP A 278 34.84 14.92 -22.08
CA ASP A 278 34.74 14.88 -23.54
C ASP A 278 34.90 16.27 -24.21
N GLU A 279 34.87 17.36 -23.43
CA GLU A 279 35.15 18.74 -23.86
C GLU A 279 36.64 19.15 -23.76
N ASP A 280 37.58 18.19 -23.73
CA ASP A 280 39.05 18.35 -23.80
C ASP A 280 39.77 18.73 -22.47
N ASP A 281 39.18 18.39 -21.32
CA ASP A 281 39.84 18.52 -20.00
C ASP A 281 40.42 17.19 -19.50
N SER A 282 41.68 16.92 -19.84
CA SER A 282 42.42 15.73 -19.40
C SER A 282 42.49 15.55 -17.88
N SER A 283 42.28 16.61 -17.09
CA SER A 283 42.28 16.52 -15.63
C SER A 283 40.99 15.91 -15.09
N LEU A 284 39.85 16.16 -15.76
CA LEU A 284 38.55 15.57 -15.44
C LEU A 284 38.54 14.08 -15.78
N ALA A 285 39.01 13.69 -16.97
CA ALA A 285 39.12 12.27 -17.34
C ALA A 285 39.94 11.46 -16.31
N LYS A 286 41.01 12.05 -15.77
CA LYS A 286 41.79 11.44 -14.70
C LYS A 286 41.01 11.35 -13.38
N ALA A 287 40.26 12.37 -13.01
CA ALA A 287 39.45 12.37 -11.79
C ALA A 287 38.35 11.30 -11.84
N ALA A 288 37.69 11.13 -12.99
CA ALA A 288 36.72 10.07 -13.21
C ALA A 288 37.35 8.66 -13.10
N SER A 289 38.49 8.45 -13.75
CA SER A 289 39.24 7.20 -13.66
C SER A 289 39.71 6.88 -12.22
N ASP A 290 40.24 7.87 -11.51
CA ASP A 290 40.62 7.73 -10.10
C ASP A 290 39.41 7.37 -9.23
N ALA A 291 38.22 7.94 -9.49
CA ALA A 291 36.99 7.68 -8.74
C ALA A 291 36.47 6.24 -8.95
N ARG A 292 36.46 5.74 -10.19
CA ARG A 292 36.14 4.32 -10.47
C ARG A 292 37.09 3.35 -9.79
N ALA A 293 38.39 3.64 -9.86
CA ALA A 293 39.40 2.83 -9.18
C ALA A 293 39.20 2.83 -7.66
N LEU A 294 38.71 3.94 -7.09
CA LEU A 294 38.34 3.99 -5.68
C LEU A 294 37.10 3.14 -5.37
N VAL A 295 36.06 3.18 -6.21
CA VAL A 295 34.87 2.32 -6.06
C VAL A 295 35.27 0.85 -6.04
N ASP A 296 36.06 0.41 -7.03
CA ASP A 296 36.58 -0.96 -7.11
C ASP A 296 37.39 -1.34 -5.86
N THR A 297 38.32 -0.47 -5.45
CA THR A 297 39.15 -0.69 -4.27
C THR A 297 38.31 -0.84 -2.99
N ILE A 298 37.25 -0.05 -2.84
CA ILE A 298 36.37 -0.12 -1.67
C ILE A 298 35.51 -1.39 -1.74
N SER A 299 34.91 -1.71 -2.90
CA SER A 299 34.11 -2.94 -3.08
C SER A 299 34.90 -4.19 -2.69
N VAL A 300 36.13 -4.33 -3.21
CA VAL A 300 37.03 -5.45 -2.86
C VAL A 300 37.34 -5.49 -1.36
N LYS A 301 37.59 -4.33 -0.71
CA LYS A 301 37.84 -4.27 0.74
C LYS A 301 36.62 -4.65 1.58
N LEU A 302 35.42 -4.46 1.04
CA LEU A 302 34.17 -4.83 1.69
C LEU A 302 33.83 -6.32 1.49
N GLY A 303 34.56 -7.01 0.60
CA GLY A 303 34.36 -8.43 0.27
C GLY A 303 33.51 -8.65 -0.98
N GLY A 304 33.18 -7.58 -1.71
CA GLY A 304 32.52 -7.64 -3.01
C GLY A 304 33.46 -8.07 -4.14
N PRO A 305 32.93 -8.34 -5.34
CA PRO A 305 33.72 -8.64 -6.52
C PRO A 305 34.50 -7.40 -6.99
N PRO A 306 35.61 -7.59 -7.73
CA PRO A 306 36.24 -6.48 -8.43
C PRO A 306 35.37 -6.02 -9.60
N HIS A 307 35.30 -4.72 -9.83
CA HIS A 307 34.57 -4.05 -10.89
C HIS A 307 35.53 -3.28 -11.83
N PRO A 308 36.44 -3.97 -12.55
CA PRO A 308 37.46 -3.32 -13.37
C PRO A 308 36.92 -2.58 -14.61
N LYS A 309 35.60 -2.60 -14.82
CA LYS A 309 34.90 -2.02 -15.97
C LYS A 309 33.92 -0.90 -15.59
N LEU A 310 33.84 -0.54 -14.30
CA LEU A 310 33.14 0.68 -13.89
C LEU A 310 33.83 1.90 -14.48
#